data_AF-A0A1C6EW55-F1
#
_entry.id   AF-A0A1C6EW55-F1
#
_cell.length_a   1.000
_cell.length_b   1.000
_cell.length_c   1.000
_cell.angle_alpha   90.00
_cell.angle_beta   90.00
_cell.angle_gamma   90.00
#
_symmetry.space_group_name_H-M   'P 1'
#
loop_
_entity.id
_entity.type
_entity.pdbx_description
1 polymer ?
#
loop_
_entity_poly.entity_id
_entity_poly.type
_entity_poly.pdbx_seq_one_letter_code
_entity_poly.pdbx_strand_id
1 'polypeptide(L)'
;MTQNEKLTALKAMVGTSDSDEVLSTYLSFAGSKIIAKAYPYQNDVTEVPAQYAHLQVEIAAYMLNRRGSEGQLSHSENGINRTYENADVPSSMLKAVIPVCGVIR
;
A
#
# COMPACT_ATOMS: atom_id res chain seq x y z
N MET A 1 1.07 -15.74 0.93
CA MET A 1 1.08 -15.35 2.35
C MET A 1 -0.34 -15.34 2.89
N THR A 2 -0.55 -15.96 4.03
CA THR A 2 -1.80 -15.91 4.80
C THR A 2 -1.96 -14.55 5.48
N GLN A 3 -3.16 -14.25 5.98
CA GLN A 3 -3.43 -12.99 6.68
C GLN A 3 -2.57 -12.82 7.95
N ASN A 4 -2.37 -13.91 8.71
CA ASN A 4 -1.54 -13.89 9.91
C ASN A 4 -0.06 -13.65 9.61
N GLU A 5 0.46 -14.21 8.51
CA GLU A 5 1.82 -13.94 8.05
C GLU A 5 1.98 -12.46 7.65
N LYS A 6 0.99 -11.89 6.96
CA LYS A 6 1.01 -10.47 6.59
C LYS A 6 0.99 -9.55 7.81
N LEU A 7 0.15 -9.86 8.80
CA LEU A 7 0.10 -9.11 10.07
C LEU A 7 1.42 -9.21 10.85
N THR A 8 2.01 -10.40 10.91
CA THR A 8 3.29 -10.61 11.60
C THR A 8 4.42 -9.85 10.92
N ALA A 9 4.49 -9.89 9.58
CA ALA A 9 5.46 -9.12 8.82
C ALA A 9 5.25 -7.61 8.98
N LEU A 10 4.00 -7.14 8.94
CA LEU A 10 3.68 -5.72 9.11
C LEU A 10 4.12 -5.22 10.49
N LYS A 11 3.79 -5.95 11.57
CA LYS A 11 4.26 -5.63 12.93
C LYS A 11 5.78 -5.53 13.02
N ALA A 12 6.50 -6.40 12.33
CA ALA A 12 7.96 -6.36 12.31
C ALA A 12 8.51 -5.11 11.59
N MET A 13 7.78 -4.55 10.62
CA MET A 13 8.20 -3.37 9.85
C MET A 13 7.89 -2.04 10.55
N VAL A 14 6.73 -1.91 11.18
CA VAL A 14 6.25 -0.64 11.77
C VAL A 14 6.37 -0.60 13.30
N GLY A 15 6.68 -1.74 13.93
CA GLY A 15 6.69 -1.89 15.37
C GLY A 15 5.34 -2.35 15.94
N THR A 16 5.28 -2.52 17.27
CA THR A 16 4.14 -3.10 17.98
C THR A 16 3.24 -2.05 18.64
N SER A 17 3.22 -0.83 18.11
CA SER A 17 2.51 0.30 18.72
C SER A 17 1.01 0.30 18.40
N ASP A 18 0.64 -0.15 17.21
CA ASP A 18 -0.74 -0.18 16.72
C ASP A 18 -1.39 -1.55 16.95
N SER A 19 -2.72 -1.55 17.13
CA SER A 19 -3.49 -2.79 17.30
C SER A 19 -3.62 -3.58 16.01
N ASP A 20 -3.83 -4.89 16.12
CA ASP A 20 -4.04 -5.79 14.97
C ASP A 20 -5.22 -5.35 14.09
N GLU A 21 -6.25 -4.76 14.67
CA GLU A 21 -7.38 -4.19 13.94
C GLU A 21 -6.94 -3.05 13.03
N VAL A 22 -6.13 -2.12 13.54
CA VAL A 22 -5.57 -1.02 12.75
C VAL A 22 -4.70 -1.59 11.63
N LEU A 23 -3.77 -2.49 11.96
CA LEU A 23 -2.87 -3.11 10.98
C LEU A 23 -3.62 -3.86 9.88
N SER A 24 -4.67 -4.60 10.23
CA SER A 24 -5.52 -5.32 9.27
C SER A 24 -6.32 -4.38 8.36
N THR A 25 -6.71 -3.21 8.88
CA THR A 25 -7.39 -2.17 8.10
C THR A 25 -6.44 -1.59 7.04
N TYR A 26 -5.20 -1.28 7.41
CA TYR A 26 -4.20 -0.80 6.45
C TYR A 26 -3.82 -1.85 5.40
N LEU A 27 -3.74 -3.14 5.78
CA LEU A 27 -3.57 -4.23 4.82
C LEU A 27 -4.73 -4.31 3.83
N SER A 28 -5.98 -4.12 4.31
CA SER A 28 -7.16 -4.10 3.45
C SER A 28 -7.10 -2.94 2.45
N PHE A 29 -6.78 -1.73 2.91
CA PHE A 29 -6.63 -0.57 2.03
C PHE A 29 -5.50 -0.72 1.00
N ALA A 30 -4.34 -1.24 1.42
CA ALA A 30 -3.24 -1.57 0.52
C ALA A 30 -3.67 -2.60 -0.53
N GLY A 31 -4.43 -3.62 -0.11
CA GLY A 31 -4.96 -4.65 -1.00
C GLY A 31 -5.92 -4.09 -2.05
N SER A 32 -6.87 -3.25 -1.65
CA SER A 32 -7.81 -2.61 -2.57
C SER A 32 -7.08 -1.78 -3.65
N LYS A 33 -6.00 -1.07 -3.28
CA LYS A 33 -5.21 -0.28 -4.25
C LYS A 33 -4.44 -1.16 -5.23
N ILE A 34 -3.88 -2.28 -4.78
CA ILE A 34 -3.22 -3.25 -5.66
C ILE A 34 -4.23 -3.87 -6.61
N ILE A 35 -5.40 -4.28 -6.12
CA ILE A 35 -6.47 -4.88 -6.94
C ILE A 35 -6.96 -3.89 -7.99
N ALA A 36 -7.25 -2.64 -7.61
CA ALA A 36 -7.68 -1.61 -8.55
C ALA A 36 -6.66 -1.37 -9.67
N LYS A 37 -5.36 -1.51 -9.37
CA LYS A 37 -4.29 -1.40 -10.36
C LYS A 37 -4.14 -2.66 -11.21
N ALA A 38 -4.23 -3.85 -10.60
CA ALA A 38 -4.08 -5.14 -11.26
C ALA A 38 -5.30 -5.49 -12.15
N TYR A 39 -6.49 -5.06 -11.75
CA TYR A 39 -7.76 -5.40 -12.37
C TYR A 39 -8.61 -4.15 -12.62
N PRO A 40 -8.15 -3.20 -13.46
CA PRO A 40 -8.79 -1.89 -13.62
C PRO A 40 -10.23 -1.94 -14.16
N TYR A 41 -10.63 -3.05 -14.78
CA TYR A 41 -11.96 -3.23 -15.37
C TYR A 41 -12.74 -4.41 -14.77
N GLN A 42 -12.24 -5.07 -13.71
CA GLN A 42 -12.93 -6.18 -13.06
C GLN A 42 -13.15 -5.85 -11.59
N ASN A 43 -14.42 -5.70 -11.20
CA ASN A 43 -14.81 -5.40 -9.82
C ASN A 43 -15.07 -6.65 -8.98
N ASP A 44 -15.07 -7.83 -9.61
CA ASP A 44 -15.39 -9.10 -8.96
C ASP A 44 -14.18 -9.70 -8.22
N VAL A 45 -12.99 -9.17 -8.48
CA VAL A 45 -11.75 -9.62 -7.83
C VAL A 45 -11.62 -8.92 -6.48
N THR A 46 -11.70 -9.68 -5.40
CA THR A 46 -11.60 -9.17 -4.03
C THR A 46 -10.31 -9.58 -3.32
N GLU A 47 -9.57 -10.53 -3.89
CA GLU A 47 -8.33 -11.05 -3.31
C GLU A 47 -7.10 -10.53 -4.05
N VAL A 48 -6.08 -10.16 -3.27
CA VAL A 48 -4.79 -9.73 -3.80
C VAL A 48 -4.03 -10.94 -4.36
N PRO A 49 -3.58 -10.89 -5.64
CA PRO A 49 -2.77 -11.96 -6.21
C PRO A 49 -1.55 -12.29 -5.37
N ALA A 50 -1.21 -13.58 -5.25
CA ALA A 50 -0.14 -14.05 -4.36
C ALA A 50 1.22 -13.39 -4.64
N GLN A 51 1.51 -13.05 -5.91
CA GLN A 51 2.74 -12.35 -6.31
C GLN A 51 2.88 -10.94 -5.70
N TYR A 52 1.77 -10.30 -5.30
CA TYR A 52 1.77 -8.97 -4.69
C TYR A 52 1.58 -9.02 -3.17
N ALA A 53 1.67 -10.20 -2.54
CA ALA A 53 1.46 -10.33 -1.10
C ALA A 53 2.49 -9.54 -0.27
N HIS A 54 3.75 -9.52 -0.68
CA HIS A 54 4.79 -8.71 -0.02
C HIS A 54 4.61 -7.22 -0.28
N LEU A 55 4.27 -6.86 -1.52
CA LEU A 55 3.97 -5.48 -1.90
C LEU A 55 2.81 -4.90 -1.07
N GLN A 56 1.79 -5.72 -0.78
CA GLN A 56 0.69 -5.32 0.10
C GLN A 56 1.17 -4.93 1.51
N VAL A 57 2.12 -5.68 2.06
CA VAL A 57 2.70 -5.38 3.38
C VAL A 57 3.54 -4.11 3.33
N GLU A 58 4.36 -3.93 2.30
CA GLU A 58 5.20 -2.73 2.11
C GLU A 58 4.35 -1.46 1.98
N ILE A 59 3.29 -1.51 1.17
CA ILE A 59 2.36 -0.39 1.00
C ILE A 59 1.64 -0.09 2.32
N ALA A 60 1.19 -1.11 3.06
CA ALA A 60 0.55 -0.91 4.36
C ALA A 60 1.52 -0.26 5.37
N ALA A 61 2.77 -0.73 5.44
CA ALA A 61 3.81 -0.14 6.30
C ALA A 61 4.09 1.32 5.93
N TYR A 62 4.17 1.62 4.63
CA TYR A 62 4.36 2.98 4.16
C TYR A 62 3.20 3.91 4.57
N MET A 63 1.95 3.47 4.39
CA MET A 63 0.77 4.24 4.77
C MET A 63 0.74 4.53 6.28
N LEU A 64 1.08 3.54 7.10
CA LEU A 64 1.19 3.70 8.56
C LEU A 64 2.29 4.69 8.95
N ASN A 65 3.48 4.60 8.33
CA ASN A 65 4.59 5.51 8.60
C ASN A 65 4.32 6.97 8.17
N ARG A 66 3.44 7.16 7.16
CA ARG A 66 3.02 8.48 6.69
C ARG A 66 1.89 9.09 7.51
N ARG A 67 1.24 8.32 8.40
CA ARG A 67 0.11 8.77 9.23
C ARG A 67 0.48 10.05 9.98
N GLY A 68 -0.25 11.13 9.71
CA GLY A 68 0.01 12.46 10.31
C GLY A 68 0.90 13.40 9.49
N SER A 69 1.39 12.98 8.31
CA SER A 69 2.14 13.83 7.36
C SER A 69 1.48 13.93 5.97
N GLU A 70 0.23 13.47 5.86
CA GLU A 70 -0.49 13.24 4.62
C GLU A 70 -0.67 14.52 3.77
N GLY A 71 -0.64 15.71 4.37
CA GLY A 71 -0.82 16.98 3.66
C GLY A 71 0.46 17.71 3.23
N GLN A 72 1.65 17.20 3.57
CA GLN A 72 2.90 17.91 3.33
C GLN A 72 3.57 17.45 2.02
N LEU A 73 3.29 18.17 0.93
CA LEU A 73 3.83 17.88 -0.40
C LEU A 73 5.29 18.36 -0.56
N SER A 74 5.68 19.41 0.17
CA SER A 74 7.03 19.93 0.17
C SER A 74 7.41 20.49 1.54
N HIS A 75 8.66 20.27 1.94
CA HIS A 75 9.29 20.94 3.07
C HIS A 75 10.63 21.51 2.61
N SER A 76 10.83 22.80 2.84
CA SER A 76 12.07 23.51 2.55
C SER A 76 12.53 24.19 3.82
N GLU A 77 13.65 23.73 4.37
CA GLU A 77 14.31 24.38 5.49
C GLU A 77 15.82 24.45 5.22
N ASN A 78 16.40 25.64 5.41
CA ASN A 78 17.85 25.88 5.35
C ASN A 78 18.59 25.30 4.12
N GLY A 79 17.97 25.36 2.93
CA GLY A 79 18.57 24.87 1.67
C GLY A 79 18.37 23.38 1.37
N ILE A 80 17.68 22.63 2.23
CA ILE A 80 17.34 21.23 2.02
C ILE A 80 15.89 21.12 1.52
N ASN A 81 15.71 20.74 0.27
CA ASN A 81 14.39 20.48 -0.32
C ASN A 81 14.05 18.98 -0.21
N ARG A 82 12.95 18.65 0.48
CA ARG A 82 12.32 17.33 0.44
C ARG A 82 10.99 17.45 -0.28
N THR A 83 10.90 16.84 -1.46
CA THR A 83 9.65 16.74 -2.23
C THR A 83 9.09 15.34 -2.01
N TYR A 84 7.84 15.26 -1.55
CA TYR A 84 7.16 14.00 -1.32
C TYR A 84 6.17 13.74 -2.46
N GLU A 85 6.09 12.49 -2.94
CA GLU A 85 4.96 12.09 -3.80
C GLU A 85 3.64 12.22 -3.02
N ASN A 86 2.53 12.35 -3.76
CA ASN A 86 1.15 12.60 -3.31
C ASN A 86 0.80 11.90 -1.98
N ALA A 87 -0.14 12.47 -1.22
CA ALA A 87 -0.58 12.04 0.11
C ALA A 87 -0.94 10.55 0.26
N ASP A 88 -1.23 9.90 -0.86
CA ASP A 88 -1.66 8.52 -0.98
C ASP A 88 -0.46 7.57 -1.24
N VAL A 89 -0.75 6.30 -1.56
CA VAL A 89 0.28 5.33 -1.94
C VAL A 89 1.09 5.83 -3.15
N PRO A 90 2.43 5.85 -3.07
CA PRO A 90 3.30 6.32 -4.13
C PRO A 90 3.01 5.58 -5.43
N SER A 91 2.87 6.35 -6.51
CA SER A 91 2.70 5.77 -7.85
C SER A 91 3.90 4.88 -8.21
N SER A 92 5.08 5.19 -7.68
CA SER A 92 6.29 4.40 -7.78
C SER A 92 6.15 2.97 -7.22
N MET A 93 5.48 2.79 -6.07
CA MET A 93 5.23 1.45 -5.50
C MET A 93 4.25 0.64 -6.35
N LEU A 94 3.25 1.30 -6.95
CA LEU A 94 2.26 0.65 -7.80
C LEU A 94 2.78 0.30 -9.20
N LYS A 95 3.99 0.74 -9.59
CA LYS A 95 4.60 0.36 -10.88
C LYS A 95 4.92 -1.13 -10.97
N ALA A 96 5.15 -1.78 -9.83
CA ALA A 96 5.39 -3.23 -9.77
C ALA A 96 4.13 -4.04 -10.12
N VAL A 97 2.94 -3.43 -10.03
CA VAL A 97 1.68 -4.08 -10.34
C VAL A 97 1.41 -4.00 -11.84
N ILE A 98 1.45 -5.15 -12.49
CA ILE A 98 1.12 -5.31 -13.92
C ILE A 98 -0.40 -5.51 -14.04
N PRO A 99 -1.12 -4.62 -14.76
CA PRO A 99 -2.54 -4.78 -15.01
C PRO A 99 -2.80 -5.99 -15.90
N VAL A 100 -3.80 -6.79 -15.54
CA VAL A 100 -4.33 -7.86 -16.37
C VAL A 100 -5.15 -7.23 -17.49
N CYS A 101 -4.84 -7.59 -18.73
CA CYS A 101 -5.63 -7.24 -19.90
C CYS A 101 -6.36 -8.47 -20.45
N GLY A 102 -7.53 -8.24 -21.05
CA GLY A 102 -8.36 -9.28 -21.64
C GLY A 102 -9.10 -8.73 -22.85
N VAL A 103 -9.62 -9.65 -23.68
CA VAL A 103 -10.43 -9.28 -24.84
C VAL A 103 -11.89 -9.14 -24.40
N ILE A 104 -12.55 -8.05 -24.80
CA ILE A 104 -14.00 -7.90 -24.62
C ILE A 104 -14.67 -8.94 -25.52
N ARG A 105 -15.47 -9.82 -24.91
CA ARG A 105 -16.18 -10.88 -25.62
C ARG A 105 -17.55 -10.43 -26.08
#